data_AF-A0A7Z9N0R4-F1
#
_entry.id   AF-A0A7Z9N0R4-F1
#
_cell.length_a   1.000
_cell.length_b   1.000
_cell.length_c   1.000
_cell.angle_alpha   90.00
_cell.angle_beta   90.00
_cell.angle_gamma   90.00
#
_symmetry.space_group_name_H-M   'P 1'
#
loop_
_entity.id
_entity.type
_entity.pdbx_description
1 polymer ?
#
loop_
_entity_poly.entity_id
_entity_poly.type
_entity_poly.pdbx_seq_one_letter_code
_entity_poly.pdbx_strand_id
1 'polypeptide(L)'
;MKQGLKFLMDLQEEFQKKPIKQKGESLGLLQDQITSFIDEVNENGILTKQVVFASLRYQRWLELNPKASVQARGSILQELYKDYRLRDLLDDYPETRIRFFLMSCFKDSNPELIDELLSLQKKLRARTVTLEDLGSHLHHIHENITLTKEEEFFLTRLLFEHLDAAEEGELIVWETGSKSRLDLISLAEDSTGDRYRIRPPFKPKEIARFHSLLGEANLPGVFQPQHEFLLLINSNNQMVGGVYWKKTEEKTAYIEKIVIRYPYRKRHLSLKLLEELFNRLRDQRYKYVTIGFFQAGLFYKLGFQINRKFGGLVKEL
;
A
#
# COMPACT_ATOMS: atom_id res chain seq x y z
N MET A 1 12.83 -15.35 12.94
CA MET A 1 11.72 -16.25 13.32
C MET A 1 12.17 -17.69 13.61
N LYS A 2 12.91 -18.36 12.71
CA LYS A 2 13.27 -19.79 12.86
C LYS A 2 14.02 -20.16 14.15
N GLN A 3 14.90 -19.31 14.65
CA GLN A 3 15.65 -19.58 15.91
C GLN A 3 14.76 -19.53 17.16
N GLY A 4 13.79 -18.61 17.22
CA GLY A 4 12.88 -18.48 18.37
C GLY A 4 11.90 -19.65 18.46
N LEU A 5 11.35 -20.10 17.33
CA LEU A 5 10.53 -21.31 17.27
C LEU A 5 11.34 -22.55 17.68
N LYS A 6 12.57 -22.68 17.18
CA LYS A 6 13.46 -23.77 17.59
C LYS A 6 13.68 -23.78 19.10
N PHE A 7 13.99 -22.62 19.70
CA PHE A 7 14.14 -22.51 21.15
C PHE A 7 12.87 -22.94 21.91
N LEU A 8 11.68 -22.59 21.41
CA LEU A 8 10.42 -22.98 22.04
C LEU A 8 10.12 -24.47 21.89
N MET A 9 10.50 -25.08 20.77
CA MET A 9 10.41 -26.53 20.57
C MET A 9 11.38 -27.27 21.50
N ASP A 10 12.62 -26.79 21.61
CA ASP A 10 13.61 -27.33 22.55
C ASP A 10 13.10 -27.19 24.00
N LEU A 11 12.51 -26.04 24.36
CA LEU A 11 11.89 -25.81 25.67
C LEU A 11 10.71 -26.77 25.92
N GLN A 12 9.88 -27.05 24.90
CA GLN A 12 8.76 -27.99 24.99
C GLN A 12 9.24 -29.41 25.33
N GLU A 13 10.33 -29.86 24.71
CA GLU A 13 10.97 -31.15 25.03
C GLU A 13 11.57 -31.15 26.43
N GLU A 14 12.27 -30.07 26.81
CA GLU A 14 12.86 -29.93 28.14
C GLU A 14 11.82 -29.86 29.26
N PHE A 15 10.64 -29.30 28.99
CA PHE A 15 9.54 -29.19 29.94
C PHE A 15 9.01 -30.55 30.40
N GLN A 16 9.32 -31.64 29.68
CA GLN A 16 9.02 -33.01 30.13
C GLN A 16 9.88 -33.44 31.33
N LYS A 17 11.03 -32.79 31.55
CA LYS A 17 11.94 -33.13 32.65
C LYS A 17 11.36 -32.61 33.97
N LYS A 18 11.14 -33.51 34.93
CA LYS A 18 10.56 -33.24 36.25
C LYS A 18 11.05 -31.94 36.95
N PRO A 19 12.35 -31.63 37.04
CA PRO A 19 12.80 -30.40 37.70
C PRO A 19 12.43 -29.12 36.95
N ILE A 20 12.38 -29.17 35.61
CA ILE A 20 12.03 -28.02 34.77
C ILE A 20 10.52 -27.80 34.82
N LYS A 21 9.73 -28.88 34.70
CA LYS A 21 8.26 -28.85 34.82
C LYS A 21 7.81 -28.19 36.12
N GLN A 22 8.34 -28.65 37.27
CA GLN A 22 7.98 -28.11 38.58
C GLN A 22 8.30 -26.62 38.73
N LYS A 23 9.44 -26.18 38.18
CA LYS A 23 9.82 -24.75 38.18
C LYS A 23 8.96 -23.92 37.23
N GLY A 24 8.55 -24.48 36.10
CA GLY A 24 7.65 -23.83 35.16
C GLY A 24 6.25 -23.64 35.71
N GLU A 25 5.67 -24.70 36.26
CA GLU A 25 4.33 -24.68 36.86
C GLU A 25 4.26 -23.69 38.04
N SER A 26 5.31 -23.57 38.84
CA SER A 26 5.37 -22.58 39.93
C SER A 26 5.42 -21.12 39.44
N LEU A 27 5.84 -20.89 38.19
CA LEU A 27 5.81 -19.60 37.51
C LEU A 27 4.54 -19.38 36.66
N GLY A 28 3.60 -20.34 36.70
CA GLY A 28 2.35 -20.28 35.93
C GLY A 28 2.46 -20.71 34.47
N LEU A 29 3.57 -21.34 34.07
CA LEU A 29 3.77 -21.89 32.73
C LEU A 29 3.21 -23.31 32.66
N LEU A 30 2.23 -23.53 31.78
CA LEU A 30 1.66 -24.84 31.47
C LEU A 30 2.20 -25.34 30.14
N GLN A 31 2.35 -26.66 30.02
CA GLN A 31 2.84 -27.29 28.78
C GLN A 31 1.96 -26.93 27.57
N ASP A 32 0.64 -26.92 27.75
CA ASP A 32 -0.31 -26.60 26.69
C ASP A 32 -0.14 -25.16 26.18
N GLN A 33 0.29 -24.22 27.03
CA GLN A 33 0.56 -22.84 26.61
C GLN A 33 1.74 -22.76 25.64
N ILE A 34 2.78 -23.58 25.84
CA ILE A 34 3.94 -23.64 24.94
C ILE A 34 3.49 -24.20 23.59
N THR A 35 2.76 -25.31 23.60
CA THR A 35 2.24 -25.95 22.39
C THR A 35 1.31 -25.01 21.62
N SER A 36 0.31 -24.43 22.29
CA SER A 36 -0.63 -23.50 21.66
C SER A 36 0.07 -22.26 21.09
N PHE A 37 1.08 -21.73 21.76
CA PHE A 37 1.84 -20.59 21.22
C PHE A 37 2.64 -20.98 19.96
N ILE A 38 3.29 -22.15 19.96
CA ILE A 38 4.01 -22.65 18.78
C ILE A 38 3.04 -22.82 17.61
N ASP A 39 1.88 -23.44 17.84
CA ASP A 39 0.85 -23.67 16.84
C ASP A 39 0.31 -22.34 16.29
N GLU A 40 -0.01 -21.38 17.15
CA GLU A 40 -0.49 -20.06 16.74
C GLU A 40 0.55 -19.31 15.89
N VAL A 41 1.83 -19.35 16.28
CA VAL A 41 2.90 -18.71 15.50
C VAL A 41 3.10 -19.43 14.16
N ASN A 42 3.00 -20.76 14.13
CA ASN A 42 3.10 -21.51 12.89
C ASN A 42 1.94 -21.18 11.94
N GLU A 43 0.71 -21.15 12.44
CA GLU A 43 -0.48 -20.90 11.64
C GLU A 43 -0.60 -19.44 11.21
N ASN A 44 -0.53 -18.50 12.16
CA ASN A 44 -0.92 -17.11 11.97
C ASN A 44 0.27 -16.13 11.97
N GLY A 45 1.46 -16.61 12.32
CA GLY A 45 2.67 -15.80 12.39
C GLY A 45 2.79 -15.06 13.72
N ILE A 46 3.96 -14.48 13.97
CA ILE A 46 4.21 -13.74 15.21
C ILE A 46 3.32 -12.49 15.27
N LEU A 47 2.55 -12.37 16.34
CA LEU A 47 1.81 -11.16 16.66
C LEU A 47 2.73 -10.18 17.39
N THR A 48 3.20 -9.14 16.71
CA THR A 48 4.12 -8.17 17.32
C THR A 48 3.41 -7.31 18.36
N LYS A 49 4.11 -6.94 19.44
CA LYS A 49 3.55 -6.07 20.49
C LYS A 49 2.97 -4.77 19.93
N GLN A 50 3.61 -4.19 18.91
CA GLN A 50 3.13 -2.97 18.27
C GLN A 50 1.74 -3.15 17.67
N VAL A 51 1.51 -4.25 16.94
CA VAL A 51 0.18 -4.56 16.38
C VAL A 51 -0.83 -4.78 17.50
N VAL A 52 -0.48 -5.56 18.54
CA VAL A 52 -1.39 -5.79 19.70
C VAL A 52 -1.81 -4.47 20.33
N PHE A 53 -0.85 -3.62 20.69
CA PHE A 53 -1.15 -2.39 21.42
C PHE A 53 -1.86 -1.35 20.55
N ALA A 54 -1.54 -1.27 19.26
CA ALA A 54 -2.28 -0.44 18.32
C ALA A 54 -3.75 -0.89 18.23
N SER A 55 -4.00 -2.19 18.03
CA SER A 55 -5.36 -2.73 17.93
C SER A 55 -6.15 -2.59 19.24
N LEU A 56 -5.53 -2.83 20.40
CA LEU A 56 -6.15 -2.60 21.71
C LEU A 56 -6.51 -1.13 21.93
N ARG A 57 -5.63 -0.21 21.51
CA ARG A 57 -5.88 1.23 21.63
C ARG A 57 -7.00 1.69 20.71
N TYR A 58 -7.07 1.14 19.49
CA TYR A 58 -8.18 1.36 18.58
C TYR A 58 -9.51 0.88 19.19
N GLN A 59 -9.55 -0.34 19.72
CA GLN A 59 -10.73 -0.91 20.36
C GLN A 59 -11.20 -0.05 21.55
N ARG A 60 -10.28 0.33 22.44
CA ARG A 60 -10.59 1.21 23.57
C ARG A 60 -11.14 2.56 23.11
N TRP A 61 -10.61 3.10 22.01
CA TRP A 61 -11.12 4.34 21.44
C TRP A 61 -12.55 4.17 20.90
N LEU A 62 -12.87 3.05 20.24
CA LEU A 62 -14.23 2.77 19.79
C LEU A 62 -15.22 2.65 20.95
N GLU A 63 -14.84 1.98 22.04
CA GLU A 63 -15.66 1.84 23.25
C GLU A 63 -16.00 3.21 23.88
N LEU A 64 -15.06 4.15 23.83
CA LEU A 64 -15.27 5.53 24.30
C LEU A 64 -16.05 6.39 23.30
N ASN A 65 -16.09 6.00 22.02
CA ASN A 65 -16.70 6.77 20.93
C ASN A 65 -17.69 5.91 20.11
N PRO A 66 -18.77 5.38 20.72
CA PRO A 66 -19.66 4.41 20.05
C PRO A 66 -20.44 5.00 18.86
N LYS A 67 -20.48 6.33 18.73
CA LYS A 67 -21.15 7.05 17.61
C LYS A 67 -20.15 7.65 16.62
N ALA A 68 -18.88 7.23 16.66
CA ALA A 68 -17.87 7.72 15.74
C ALA A 68 -18.27 7.43 14.29
N SER A 69 -18.08 8.41 13.41
CA SER A 69 -18.24 8.21 11.97
C SER A 69 -17.16 7.27 11.43
N VAL A 70 -17.42 6.67 10.27
CA VAL A 70 -16.44 5.83 9.56
C VAL A 70 -15.15 6.60 9.27
N GLN A 71 -15.25 7.89 8.96
CA GLN A 71 -14.10 8.78 8.76
C GLN A 71 -13.30 8.97 10.06
N ALA A 72 -13.96 9.25 11.19
CA ALA A 72 -13.25 9.38 12.47
C ALA A 72 -12.52 8.09 12.86
N ARG A 73 -13.14 6.93 12.58
CA ARG A 73 -12.53 5.60 12.73
C ARG A 73 -11.33 5.41 11.79
N GLY A 74 -11.43 5.85 10.55
CA GLY A 74 -10.30 5.89 9.61
C GLY A 74 -9.14 6.76 10.10
N SER A 75 -9.43 7.94 10.66
CA SER A 75 -8.41 8.86 11.18
C SER A 75 -7.61 8.23 12.32
N ILE A 76 -8.29 7.68 13.33
CA ILE A 76 -7.61 7.05 14.47
C ILE A 76 -6.86 5.78 14.04
N LEU A 77 -7.38 5.02 13.06
CA LEU A 77 -6.68 3.86 12.50
C LEU A 77 -5.31 4.27 11.90
N GLN A 78 -5.28 5.35 11.13
CA GLN A 78 -4.06 5.88 10.52
C GLN A 78 -3.09 6.46 11.54
N GLU A 79 -3.59 7.23 12.51
CA GLU A 79 -2.81 7.75 13.62
C GLU A 79 -2.09 6.61 14.35
N LEU A 80 -2.82 5.55 14.72
CA LEU A 80 -2.24 4.39 15.40
C LEU A 80 -1.26 3.61 14.52
N TYR A 81 -1.53 3.49 13.22
CA TYR A 81 -0.59 2.87 12.28
C TYR A 81 0.76 3.59 12.27
N LYS A 82 0.73 4.93 12.30
CA LYS A 82 1.91 5.80 12.33
C LYS A 82 2.61 5.80 13.69
N ASP A 83 1.86 6.02 14.77
CA ASP A 83 2.40 6.17 16.13
C ASP A 83 3.09 4.90 16.63
N TYR A 84 2.53 3.73 16.28
CA TYR A 84 3.13 2.44 16.60
C TYR A 84 4.19 1.99 15.57
N ARG A 85 4.46 2.82 14.56
CA ARG A 85 5.45 2.58 13.49
C ARG A 85 5.24 1.22 12.81
N LEU A 86 3.98 0.88 12.53
CA LEU A 86 3.63 -0.43 11.95
C LEU A 86 4.19 -0.60 10.54
N ARG A 87 4.42 0.50 9.81
CA ARG A 87 5.08 0.49 8.51
C ARG A 87 6.50 -0.08 8.55
N ASP A 88 7.21 0.11 9.65
CA ASP A 88 8.61 -0.34 9.78
C ASP A 88 8.71 -1.86 9.89
N LEU A 89 7.62 -2.51 10.34
CA LEU A 89 7.55 -3.96 10.46
C LEU A 89 7.41 -4.67 9.12
N LEU A 90 6.98 -3.99 8.06
CA LEU A 90 6.65 -4.63 6.78
C LEU A 90 7.84 -5.31 6.07
N ASP A 91 9.08 -4.91 6.37
CA ASP A 91 10.26 -5.56 5.79
C ASP A 91 10.46 -6.99 6.35
N ASP A 92 10.13 -7.20 7.64
CA ASP A 92 10.25 -8.49 8.33
C ASP A 92 8.93 -9.27 8.36
N TYR A 93 7.80 -8.55 8.46
CA TYR A 93 6.43 -9.02 8.63
C TYR A 93 5.51 -8.32 7.60
N PRO A 94 5.59 -8.69 6.30
CA PRO A 94 4.84 -8.04 5.23
C PRO A 94 3.32 -8.06 5.41
N GLU A 95 2.82 -9.00 6.22
CA GLU A 95 1.40 -9.16 6.56
C GLU A 95 0.88 -8.18 7.63
N THR A 96 1.77 -7.38 8.24
CA THR A 96 1.45 -6.50 9.38
C THR A 96 0.24 -5.61 9.15
N ARG A 97 0.12 -5.02 7.95
CA ARG A 97 -0.97 -4.08 7.64
C ARG A 97 -2.33 -4.78 7.61
N ILE A 98 -2.43 -5.91 6.90
CA ILE A 98 -3.66 -6.71 6.87
C ILE A 98 -4.03 -7.16 8.28
N ARG A 99 -3.05 -7.65 9.05
CA ARG A 99 -3.28 -8.12 10.42
C ARG A 99 -3.81 -7.02 11.33
N PHE A 100 -3.25 -5.81 11.24
CA PHE A 100 -3.73 -4.67 11.99
C PHE A 100 -5.19 -4.32 11.64
N PHE A 101 -5.54 -4.30 10.35
CA PHE A 101 -6.91 -4.03 9.89
C PHE A 101 -7.90 -5.12 10.33
N LEU A 102 -7.52 -6.40 10.21
CA LEU A 102 -8.29 -7.54 10.71
C LEU A 102 -8.59 -7.45 12.21
N MET A 103 -7.62 -7.00 13.00
CA MET A 103 -7.78 -6.85 14.45
C MET A 103 -8.45 -5.54 14.88
N SER A 104 -8.83 -4.68 13.93
CA SER A 104 -9.40 -3.36 14.20
C SER A 104 -10.70 -3.14 13.43
N CYS A 105 -10.64 -2.55 12.23
CA CYS A 105 -11.82 -2.17 11.47
C CYS A 105 -12.58 -3.34 10.84
N PHE A 106 -11.94 -4.49 10.60
CA PHE A 106 -12.60 -5.69 10.05
C PHE A 106 -12.91 -6.76 11.08
N LYS A 107 -12.71 -6.49 12.38
CA LYS A 107 -12.89 -7.49 13.45
C LYS A 107 -14.28 -8.14 13.43
N ASP A 108 -15.29 -7.34 13.12
CA ASP A 108 -16.71 -7.73 13.12
C ASP A 108 -17.31 -7.69 11.70
N SER A 109 -16.47 -7.75 10.66
CA SER A 109 -16.88 -7.77 9.24
C SER A 109 -17.48 -9.11 8.82
N ASN A 110 -18.00 -9.16 7.58
CA ASN A 110 -18.47 -10.40 6.97
C ASN A 110 -17.42 -11.53 7.10
N PRO A 111 -17.77 -12.73 7.61
CA PRO A 111 -16.85 -13.86 7.70
C PRO A 111 -16.14 -14.21 6.39
N GLU A 112 -16.82 -14.11 5.24
CA GLU A 112 -16.21 -14.38 3.93
C GLU A 112 -15.07 -13.40 3.61
N LEU A 113 -15.25 -12.12 3.96
CA LEU A 113 -14.20 -11.11 3.82
C LEU A 113 -13.03 -11.38 4.78
N ILE A 114 -13.33 -11.74 6.03
CA ILE A 114 -12.30 -12.06 7.02
C ILE A 114 -11.46 -13.25 6.54
N ASP A 115 -12.09 -14.30 6.02
CA ASP A 115 -11.40 -15.50 5.53
C ASP A 115 -10.50 -15.19 4.34
N GLU A 116 -10.95 -14.38 3.38
CA GLU A 116 -10.13 -13.94 2.25
C GLU A 116 -8.93 -13.09 2.71
N LEU A 117 -9.14 -12.17 3.65
CA LEU A 117 -8.05 -11.35 4.20
C LEU A 117 -7.06 -12.19 5.02
N LEU A 118 -7.52 -13.20 5.77
CA LEU A 118 -6.65 -14.14 6.48
C LEU A 118 -5.84 -15.01 5.51
N SER A 119 -6.45 -15.47 4.42
CA SER A 119 -5.78 -16.18 3.34
C SER A 119 -4.68 -15.31 2.72
N LEU A 120 -4.99 -14.04 2.43
CA LEU A 120 -4.03 -13.06 1.90
C LEU A 120 -2.90 -12.75 2.90
N GLN A 121 -3.21 -12.63 4.19
CA GLN A 121 -2.23 -12.49 5.27
C GLN A 121 -1.23 -13.65 5.25
N LYS A 122 -1.71 -14.90 5.14
CA LYS A 122 -0.87 -16.11 5.08
C LYS A 122 0.03 -16.08 3.83
N LYS A 123 -0.50 -15.70 2.66
CA LYS A 123 0.27 -15.58 1.40
C LYS A 123 1.35 -14.50 1.45
N LEU A 124 1.05 -13.32 2.01
CA LEU A 124 2.02 -12.24 2.22
C LEU A 124 3.16 -12.69 3.14
N ARG A 125 2.83 -13.31 4.27
CA ARG A 125 3.82 -13.86 5.21
C ARG A 125 4.72 -14.90 4.55
N ALA A 126 4.14 -15.78 3.73
CA ALA A 126 4.87 -16.77 2.94
C ALA A 126 5.67 -16.15 1.78
N ARG A 127 5.49 -14.85 1.50
CA ARG A 127 6.08 -14.10 0.38
C ARG A 127 5.75 -14.71 -1.00
N THR A 128 4.64 -15.45 -1.09
CA THR A 128 4.10 -15.96 -2.37
C THR A 128 3.28 -14.88 -3.09
N VAL A 129 2.87 -13.86 -2.35
CA VAL A 129 2.22 -12.64 -2.83
C VAL A 129 3.01 -11.46 -2.31
N THR A 130 3.16 -10.41 -3.12
CA THR A 130 3.79 -9.15 -2.72
C THR A 130 2.76 -8.06 -2.47
N LEU A 131 3.18 -6.94 -1.89
CA LEU A 131 2.30 -5.76 -1.73
C LEU A 131 1.90 -5.15 -3.09
N GLU A 132 2.69 -5.36 -4.15
CA GLU A 132 2.34 -4.92 -5.51
C GLU A 132 1.16 -5.72 -6.07
N ASP A 133 1.00 -6.97 -5.64
CA ASP A 133 -0.09 -7.87 -6.07
C ASP A 133 -1.40 -7.66 -5.29
N LEU A 134 -1.38 -6.79 -4.27
CA LEU A 134 -2.51 -6.60 -3.36
C LEU A 134 -3.75 -6.06 -4.08
N GLY A 135 -3.56 -5.16 -5.05
CA GLY A 135 -4.65 -4.58 -5.84
C GLY A 135 -5.43 -5.62 -6.65
N SER A 136 -4.76 -6.68 -7.15
CA SER A 136 -5.43 -7.77 -7.86
C SER A 136 -6.21 -8.69 -6.93
N HIS A 137 -5.70 -8.96 -5.73
CA HIS A 137 -6.42 -9.77 -4.74
C HIS A 137 -7.65 -9.03 -4.19
N LEU A 138 -7.52 -7.73 -3.91
CA LEU A 138 -8.66 -6.91 -3.47
C LEU A 138 -9.71 -6.76 -4.57
N HIS A 139 -9.30 -6.72 -5.84
CA HIS A 139 -10.25 -6.76 -6.95
C HIS A 139 -11.11 -8.02 -6.93
N HIS A 140 -10.50 -9.19 -6.72
CA HIS A 140 -11.21 -10.45 -6.58
C HIS A 140 -12.21 -10.43 -5.41
N ILE A 141 -11.84 -9.84 -4.28
CA ILE A 141 -12.76 -9.64 -3.13
C ILE A 141 -13.97 -8.80 -3.56
N HIS A 142 -13.75 -7.66 -4.22
CA HIS A 142 -14.84 -6.79 -4.68
C HIS A 142 -15.77 -7.46 -5.70
N GLU A 143 -15.27 -8.38 -6.52
CA GLU A 143 -16.10 -9.09 -7.51
C GLU A 143 -16.94 -10.23 -6.91
N ASN A 144 -16.44 -10.88 -5.87
CA ASN A 144 -17.02 -12.13 -5.36
C ASN A 144 -17.72 -11.97 -4.02
N ILE A 145 -17.47 -10.89 -3.29
CA ILE A 145 -18.04 -10.62 -1.97
C ILE A 145 -18.86 -9.34 -2.03
N THR A 146 -20.10 -9.40 -1.54
CA THR A 146 -20.92 -8.19 -1.37
C THR A 146 -20.41 -7.41 -0.15
N LEU A 147 -19.79 -6.27 -0.41
CA LEU A 147 -19.20 -5.43 0.63
C LEU A 147 -20.17 -4.33 1.08
N THR A 148 -20.12 -4.00 2.36
CA THR A 148 -20.75 -2.78 2.88
C THR A 148 -19.91 -1.55 2.51
N LYS A 149 -20.53 -0.35 2.52
CA LYS A 149 -19.81 0.92 2.31
C LYS A 149 -18.65 1.12 3.29
N GLU A 150 -18.78 0.61 4.50
CA GLU A 150 -17.73 0.67 5.51
C GLU A 150 -16.55 -0.25 5.16
N GLU A 151 -16.84 -1.48 4.72
CA GLU A 151 -15.80 -2.42 4.28
C GLU A 151 -15.07 -1.89 3.05
N GLU A 152 -15.79 -1.35 2.05
CA GLU A 152 -15.17 -0.68 0.89
C GLU A 152 -14.27 0.48 1.32
N PHE A 153 -14.73 1.30 2.27
CA PHE A 153 -13.96 2.43 2.80
C PHE A 153 -12.63 1.99 3.42
N PHE A 154 -12.64 0.91 4.21
CA PHE A 154 -11.43 0.39 4.85
C PHE A 154 -10.55 -0.43 3.90
N LEU A 155 -11.11 -1.17 2.93
CA LEU A 155 -10.33 -1.89 1.92
C LEU A 155 -9.57 -0.92 1.00
N THR A 156 -10.20 0.20 0.64
CA THR A 156 -9.53 1.29 -0.10
C THR A 156 -8.30 1.78 0.67
N ARG A 157 -8.43 2.01 1.98
CA ARG A 157 -7.34 2.49 2.85
C ARG A 157 -6.35 1.39 3.22
N LEU A 158 -6.72 0.12 3.12
CA LEU A 158 -5.79 -0.98 3.24
C LEU A 158 -4.79 -0.95 2.07
N LEU A 159 -5.26 -0.68 0.86
CA LEU A 159 -4.45 -0.62 -0.36
C LEU A 159 -3.67 0.69 -0.50
N PHE A 160 -4.31 1.84 -0.26
CA PHE A 160 -3.73 3.17 -0.40
C PHE A 160 -3.52 3.79 0.97
N GLU A 161 -2.30 3.65 1.51
CA GLU A 161 -1.95 4.12 2.85
C GLU A 161 -1.93 5.64 2.94
N HIS A 162 -1.58 6.32 1.85
CA HIS A 162 -1.48 7.78 1.82
C HIS A 162 -2.82 8.52 1.82
N LEU A 163 -3.94 7.83 1.57
CA LEU A 163 -5.26 8.46 1.53
C LEU A 163 -5.68 8.90 2.93
N ASP A 164 -6.01 10.17 3.13
CA ASP A 164 -6.52 10.63 4.42
C ASP A 164 -7.96 10.12 4.67
N ALA A 165 -8.37 10.11 5.94
CA ALA A 165 -9.72 9.68 6.33
C ALA A 165 -10.84 10.54 5.73
N ALA A 166 -10.56 11.81 5.41
CA ALA A 166 -11.50 12.73 4.78
C ALA A 166 -11.46 12.69 3.24
N GLU A 167 -10.44 12.06 2.65
CA GLU A 167 -10.33 11.97 1.20
C GLU A 167 -11.31 10.92 0.64
N GLU A 168 -12.11 11.35 -0.32
CA GLU A 168 -12.93 10.47 -1.16
C GLU A 168 -12.03 9.89 -2.25
N GLY A 169 -11.47 8.71 -1.99
CA GLY A 169 -10.81 7.90 -3.01
C GLY A 169 -11.85 7.07 -3.77
N GLU A 170 -12.03 7.33 -5.07
CA GLU A 170 -12.86 6.48 -5.91
C GLU A 170 -12.00 5.31 -6.42
N LEU A 171 -12.36 4.08 -6.02
CA LEU A 171 -11.75 2.87 -6.54
C LEU A 171 -12.22 2.60 -7.97
N ILE A 172 -11.27 2.18 -8.81
CA ILE A 172 -11.55 1.75 -10.17
C ILE A 172 -10.93 0.39 -10.44
N VAL A 173 -11.58 -0.38 -11.29
CA VAL A 173 -10.99 -1.59 -11.88
C VAL A 173 -10.13 -1.15 -13.07
N TRP A 174 -8.86 -1.51 -13.02
CA TRP A 174 -7.92 -1.34 -14.12
C TRP A 174 -7.63 -2.69 -14.77
N GLU A 175 -8.02 -2.83 -16.04
CA GLU A 175 -7.81 -4.03 -16.84
C GLU A 175 -6.63 -3.82 -17.81
N THR A 176 -5.59 -4.65 -17.68
CA THR A 176 -4.49 -4.72 -18.65
C THR A 176 -4.25 -6.15 -19.14
N GLY A 177 -4.66 -6.42 -20.37
CA GLY A 177 -4.53 -7.74 -20.97
C GLY A 177 -5.31 -8.78 -20.17
N SER A 178 -4.61 -9.69 -19.49
CA SER A 178 -5.20 -10.75 -18.65
C SER A 178 -5.21 -10.43 -17.14
N LYS A 179 -4.74 -9.24 -16.73
CA LYS A 179 -4.68 -8.85 -15.31
C LYS A 179 -5.61 -7.68 -15.04
N SER A 180 -6.53 -7.89 -14.11
CA SER A 180 -7.36 -6.84 -13.52
C SER A 180 -6.86 -6.53 -12.11
N ARG A 181 -6.80 -5.24 -11.75
CA ARG A 181 -6.45 -4.79 -10.39
C ARG A 181 -7.29 -3.59 -9.99
N LEU A 182 -7.52 -3.43 -8.69
CA LEU A 182 -8.05 -2.17 -8.16
C LEU A 182 -6.96 -1.10 -8.20
N ASP A 183 -7.36 0.09 -8.62
CA ASP A 183 -6.55 1.31 -8.60
C ASP A 183 -7.39 2.49 -8.09
N LEU A 184 -6.73 3.63 -7.88
CA LEU A 184 -7.34 4.83 -7.29
C LEU A 184 -7.49 5.95 -8.31
N ILE A 185 -8.63 6.65 -8.27
CA ILE A 185 -8.76 8.00 -8.80
C ILE A 185 -8.47 9.00 -7.68
N SER A 186 -7.40 9.78 -7.86
CA SER A 186 -7.04 10.86 -6.94
C SER A 186 -7.47 12.20 -7.53
N LEU A 187 -8.00 13.09 -6.69
CA LEU A 187 -8.37 14.43 -7.12
C LEU A 187 -7.18 15.39 -6.97
N ALA A 188 -6.95 16.21 -7.99
CA ALA A 188 -5.97 17.27 -7.96
C ALA A 188 -6.62 18.60 -8.31
N GLU A 189 -6.23 19.65 -7.61
CA GLU A 189 -6.64 21.03 -7.89
C GLU A 189 -5.45 21.80 -8.45
N ASP A 190 -5.67 22.60 -9.49
CA ASP A 190 -4.64 23.49 -9.99
C ASP A 190 -4.62 24.83 -9.24
N SER A 191 -3.68 25.71 -9.58
CA SER A 191 -3.56 27.03 -8.93
C SER A 191 -4.75 27.97 -9.15
N THR A 192 -5.70 27.60 -10.00
CA THR A 192 -6.90 28.39 -10.31
C THR A 192 -8.18 27.79 -9.72
N GLY A 193 -8.09 26.65 -9.03
CA GLY A 193 -9.24 25.96 -8.46
C GLY A 193 -9.88 24.93 -9.39
N ASP A 194 -9.34 24.74 -10.59
CA ASP A 194 -9.87 23.73 -11.52
C ASP A 194 -9.53 22.32 -11.01
N ARG A 195 -10.50 21.42 -11.08
CA ARG A 195 -10.37 20.03 -10.62
C ARG A 195 -9.96 19.08 -11.74
N TYR A 196 -9.08 18.15 -11.39
CA TYR A 196 -8.52 17.12 -12.25
C TYR A 196 -8.55 15.77 -11.54
N ARG A 197 -8.53 14.71 -12.33
CA ARG A 197 -8.46 13.32 -11.88
C ARG A 197 -7.11 12.73 -12.29
N ILE A 198 -6.41 12.11 -11.35
CA ILE A 198 -5.18 11.34 -11.58
C ILE A 198 -5.52 9.86 -11.47
N ARG A 199 -5.27 9.10 -12.54
CA ARG A 199 -5.59 7.67 -12.59
C ARG A 199 -4.78 6.92 -13.65
N PRO A 200 -4.67 5.58 -13.58
CA PRO A 200 -4.20 4.77 -14.70
C PRO A 200 -5.11 4.88 -15.96
N PRO A 201 -4.61 4.48 -17.14
CA PRO A 201 -5.38 4.41 -18.38
C PRO A 201 -6.40 3.28 -18.39
N PHE A 202 -7.68 3.56 -18.66
CA PHE A 202 -8.71 2.52 -18.75
C PHE A 202 -8.63 1.67 -20.01
N LYS A 203 -8.10 2.22 -21.11
CA LYS A 203 -8.10 1.56 -22.42
C LYS A 203 -6.77 1.78 -23.15
N PRO A 204 -6.33 0.85 -24.02
CA PRO A 204 -5.15 1.03 -24.86
C PRO A 204 -5.18 2.34 -25.69
N LYS A 205 -6.38 2.81 -26.07
CA LYS A 205 -6.57 4.09 -26.76
C LYS A 205 -6.09 5.29 -25.94
N GLU A 206 -6.19 5.26 -24.62
CA GLU A 206 -5.66 6.32 -23.76
C GLU A 206 -4.13 6.32 -23.73
N ILE A 207 -3.50 5.14 -23.73
CA ILE A 207 -2.05 5.00 -23.87
C ILE A 207 -1.58 5.59 -25.21
N ALA A 208 -2.27 5.27 -26.31
CA ALA A 208 -1.97 5.84 -27.63
C ALA A 208 -2.11 7.37 -27.65
N ARG A 209 -3.16 7.93 -27.02
CA ARG A 209 -3.33 9.39 -26.87
C ARG A 209 -2.21 10.02 -26.06
N PHE A 210 -1.76 9.36 -24.99
CA PHE A 210 -0.64 9.84 -24.20
C PHE A 210 0.67 9.83 -25.00
N HIS A 211 0.89 8.81 -25.82
CA HIS A 211 2.01 8.76 -26.76
C HIS A 211 1.97 9.93 -27.76
N SER A 212 0.81 10.25 -28.34
CA SER A 212 0.65 11.42 -29.21
C SER A 212 0.98 12.73 -28.48
N LEU A 213 0.53 12.89 -27.23
CA LEU A 213 0.82 14.07 -26.41
C LEU A 213 2.33 14.25 -26.15
N LEU A 214 3.06 13.14 -25.92
CA LEU A 214 4.52 13.17 -25.82
C LEU A 214 5.15 13.64 -27.14
N GLY A 215 4.66 13.15 -28.29
CA GLY A 215 5.10 13.58 -29.61
C GLY A 215 4.89 15.07 -29.87
N GLU A 216 3.69 15.60 -29.58
CA GLU A 216 3.37 17.03 -29.67
C GLU A 216 4.29 17.91 -28.80
N ALA A 217 4.80 17.36 -27.70
CA ALA A 217 5.73 18.04 -26.79
C ALA A 217 7.21 17.86 -27.17
N ASN A 218 7.53 17.23 -28.31
CA ASN A 218 8.89 16.83 -28.71
C ASN A 218 9.58 15.92 -27.69
N LEU A 219 8.84 15.00 -27.08
CA LEU A 219 9.30 14.05 -26.09
C LEU A 219 9.08 12.59 -26.53
N PRO A 220 9.56 12.15 -27.71
CA PRO A 220 9.25 10.83 -28.27
C PRO A 220 9.70 9.69 -27.34
N GLY A 221 8.81 8.78 -26.98
CA GLY A 221 9.09 7.67 -26.07
C GLY A 221 8.64 6.34 -26.65
N VAL A 222 9.36 5.26 -26.38
CA VAL A 222 8.97 3.91 -26.79
C VAL A 222 8.31 3.21 -25.62
N PHE A 223 7.03 2.86 -25.75
CA PHE A 223 6.31 2.13 -24.71
C PHE A 223 6.61 0.64 -24.78
N GLN A 224 6.68 0.00 -23.62
CA GLN A 224 7.00 -1.41 -23.43
C GLN A 224 6.01 -1.98 -22.41
N PRO A 225 5.74 -3.30 -22.40
CA PRO A 225 4.72 -3.91 -21.55
C PRO A 225 4.91 -3.67 -20.04
N GLN A 226 6.15 -3.47 -19.59
CA GLN A 226 6.47 -3.21 -18.18
C GLN A 226 6.32 -1.73 -17.78
N HIS A 227 5.93 -0.85 -18.70
CA HIS A 227 5.64 0.53 -18.35
C HIS A 227 4.29 0.64 -17.65
N GLU A 228 4.32 1.40 -16.56
CA GLU A 228 3.14 1.83 -15.81
C GLU A 228 2.86 3.29 -16.14
N PHE A 229 1.59 3.70 -16.00
CA PHE A 229 1.12 5.00 -16.46
C PHE A 229 0.19 5.65 -15.44
N LEU A 230 0.34 6.96 -15.25
CA LEU A 230 -0.65 7.81 -14.58
C LEU A 230 -1.00 8.96 -15.52
N LEU A 231 -2.30 9.15 -15.70
CA LEU A 231 -2.87 10.16 -16.57
C LEU A 231 -3.57 11.22 -15.75
N LEU A 232 -3.49 12.46 -16.24
CA LEU A 232 -4.18 13.61 -15.67
C LEU A 232 -5.33 14.01 -16.60
N ILE A 233 -6.56 13.93 -16.08
CA ILE A 233 -7.80 14.12 -16.83
C ILE A 233 -8.57 15.32 -16.25
N ASN A 234 -8.99 16.27 -17.09
CA ASN A 234 -9.80 17.41 -16.64
C ASN A 234 -11.29 17.05 -16.46
N SER A 235 -12.09 18.01 -15.99
CA SER A 235 -13.54 17.89 -15.83
C SER A 235 -14.28 17.55 -17.14
N ASN A 236 -13.78 18.01 -18.28
CA ASN A 236 -14.30 17.70 -19.61
C ASN A 236 -13.86 16.32 -20.15
N ASN A 237 -13.30 15.47 -19.29
CA ASN A 237 -12.79 14.14 -19.63
C ASN A 237 -11.68 14.13 -20.70
N GLN A 238 -10.94 15.23 -20.82
CA GLN A 238 -9.79 15.35 -21.72
C GLN A 238 -8.50 15.03 -20.98
N MET A 239 -7.61 14.28 -21.64
CA MET A 239 -6.25 14.06 -21.16
C MET A 239 -5.43 15.34 -21.31
N VAL A 240 -4.97 15.88 -20.19
CA VAL A 240 -4.19 17.13 -20.13
C VAL A 240 -2.74 16.90 -19.75
N GLY A 241 -2.38 15.68 -19.34
CA GLY A 241 -1.02 15.29 -19.02
C GLY A 241 -0.90 13.83 -18.61
N GLY A 242 0.32 13.43 -18.30
CA GLY A 242 0.61 12.10 -17.77
C GLY A 242 2.09 11.88 -17.52
N VAL A 243 2.39 10.80 -16.80
CA VAL A 243 3.72 10.30 -16.48
C VAL A 243 3.74 8.79 -16.72
N TYR A 244 4.86 8.28 -17.22
CA TYR A 244 5.08 6.84 -17.29
C TYR A 244 6.45 6.48 -16.72
N TRP A 245 6.50 5.31 -16.10
CA TRP A 245 7.68 4.80 -15.42
C TRP A 245 7.76 3.29 -15.56
N LYS A 246 8.86 2.71 -15.11
CA LYS A 246 9.02 1.26 -14.96
C LYS A 246 9.73 0.94 -13.66
N LYS A 247 9.53 -0.28 -13.17
CA LYS A 247 10.40 -0.89 -12.17
C LYS A 247 11.75 -1.23 -12.82
N THR A 248 12.86 -0.82 -12.22
CA THR A 248 14.21 -1.18 -12.69
C THR A 248 14.91 -2.14 -11.75
N GLU A 249 14.63 -2.04 -10.45
CA GLU A 249 15.13 -2.93 -9.41
C GLU A 249 14.01 -3.20 -8.40
N GLU A 250 14.21 -4.11 -7.46
CA GLU A 250 13.19 -4.56 -6.50
C GLU A 250 12.46 -3.40 -5.78
N LYS A 251 13.18 -2.33 -5.43
CA LYS A 251 12.64 -1.16 -4.71
C LYS A 251 12.94 0.18 -5.41
N THR A 252 13.18 0.14 -6.73
CA THR A 252 13.57 1.32 -7.52
C THR A 252 12.68 1.48 -8.75
N ALA A 253 12.05 2.64 -8.87
CA ALA A 253 11.26 3.04 -10.04
C ALA A 253 12.06 4.05 -10.87
N TYR A 254 11.99 3.93 -12.20
CA TYR A 254 12.57 4.90 -13.13
C TYR A 254 11.47 5.62 -13.88
N ILE A 255 11.35 6.93 -13.66
CA ILE A 255 10.48 7.79 -14.46
C ILE A 255 11.13 7.98 -15.82
N GLU A 256 10.43 7.56 -16.87
CA GLU A 256 10.89 7.75 -18.23
C GLU A 256 10.61 9.19 -18.67
N LYS A 257 9.33 9.59 -18.65
CA LYS A 257 8.92 10.95 -19.00
C LYS A 257 7.64 11.38 -18.31
N ILE A 258 7.50 12.70 -18.19
CA ILE A 258 6.29 13.40 -17.78
C ILE A 258 5.98 14.50 -18.80
N VAL A 259 4.70 14.73 -19.08
CA VAL A 259 4.25 15.83 -19.94
C VAL A 259 2.94 16.41 -19.44
N ILE A 260 2.85 17.74 -19.48
CA ILE A 260 1.60 18.50 -19.32
C ILE A 260 1.36 19.27 -20.63
N ARG A 261 0.13 19.22 -21.15
CA ARG A 261 -0.29 19.90 -22.37
C ARG A 261 -0.14 21.42 -22.20
N TYR A 262 0.29 22.11 -23.26
CA TYR A 262 0.72 23.52 -23.20
C TYR A 262 -0.24 24.48 -22.45
N PRO A 263 -1.56 24.46 -22.69
CA PRO A 263 -2.51 25.38 -22.01
C PRO A 263 -2.62 25.16 -20.49
N TYR A 264 -2.18 24.01 -20.01
CA TYR A 264 -2.29 23.57 -18.61
C TYR A 264 -0.95 23.67 -17.86
N ARG A 265 0.11 24.12 -18.52
CA ARG A 265 1.43 24.31 -17.89
C ARG A 265 1.42 25.50 -16.93
N LYS A 266 2.39 25.50 -16.00
CA LYS A 266 2.55 26.52 -14.95
C LYS A 266 1.37 26.63 -13.97
N ARG A 267 0.54 25.58 -13.87
CA ARG A 267 -0.58 25.49 -12.93
C ARG A 267 -0.36 24.46 -11.81
N HIS A 268 0.91 24.16 -11.49
CA HIS A 268 1.32 23.14 -10.50
C HIS A 268 0.90 21.67 -10.78
N LEU A 269 0.22 21.40 -11.90
CA LEU A 269 -0.26 20.06 -12.26
C LEU A 269 0.82 18.98 -12.37
N SER A 270 2.03 19.33 -12.85
CA SER A 270 3.14 18.36 -12.88
C SER A 270 3.62 17.96 -11.49
N LEU A 271 3.54 18.87 -10.51
CA LEU A 271 3.90 18.57 -9.13
C LEU A 271 2.86 17.65 -8.51
N LYS A 272 1.57 17.97 -8.66
CA LYS A 272 0.47 17.12 -8.17
C LYS A 272 0.51 15.71 -8.75
N LEU A 273 0.77 15.58 -10.05
CA LEU A 273 0.92 14.28 -10.68
C LEU A 273 2.12 13.48 -10.13
N LEU A 274 3.25 14.14 -9.86
CA LEU A 274 4.43 13.48 -9.31
C LEU A 274 4.29 13.16 -7.81
N GLU A 275 3.68 14.05 -7.03
CA GLU A 275 3.33 13.79 -5.62
C GLU A 275 2.46 12.54 -5.49
N GLU A 276 1.43 12.43 -6.33
CA GLU A 276 0.55 11.27 -6.37
C GLU A 276 1.29 9.99 -6.79
N LEU A 277 2.16 10.07 -7.81
CA LEU A 277 3.02 8.95 -8.18
C LEU A 277 3.90 8.50 -7.00
N PHE A 278 4.54 9.43 -6.30
CA PHE A 278 5.42 9.12 -5.18
C PHE A 278 4.65 8.50 -4.00
N ASN A 279 3.42 8.97 -3.74
CA ASN A 279 2.51 8.36 -2.77
C ASN A 279 2.24 6.89 -3.11
N ARG A 280 1.82 6.60 -4.34
CA ARG A 280 1.54 5.20 -4.78
C ARG A 280 2.79 4.32 -4.73
N LEU A 281 3.94 4.84 -5.15
CA LEU A 281 5.21 4.10 -5.08
C LEU A 281 5.64 3.82 -3.63
N ARG A 282 5.44 4.76 -2.70
CA ARG A 282 5.67 4.53 -1.26
C ARG A 282 4.81 3.41 -0.73
N ASP A 283 3.54 3.39 -1.08
CA ASP A 283 2.59 2.36 -0.64
C ASP A 283 3.00 0.97 -1.14
N GLN A 284 3.58 0.91 -2.35
CA GLN A 284 4.18 -0.29 -2.92
C GLN A 284 5.62 -0.58 -2.44
N ARG A 285 6.14 0.14 -1.43
CA ARG A 285 7.46 -0.05 -0.81
C ARG A 285 8.67 0.22 -1.71
N TYR A 286 8.49 1.03 -2.74
CA TYR A 286 9.64 1.61 -3.43
C TYR A 286 10.42 2.52 -2.47
N LYS A 287 11.74 2.40 -2.49
CA LYS A 287 12.65 3.24 -1.70
C LYS A 287 13.20 4.40 -2.52
N TYR A 288 13.36 4.18 -3.83
CA TYR A 288 13.98 5.15 -4.71
C TYR A 288 13.15 5.39 -5.96
N VAL A 289 13.10 6.64 -6.36
CA VAL A 289 12.68 7.04 -7.71
C VAL A 289 13.85 7.70 -8.41
N THR A 290 14.10 7.27 -9.64
CA THR A 290 15.18 7.76 -10.47
C THR A 290 14.65 8.35 -11.76
N ILE A 291 15.40 9.29 -12.32
CA ILE A 291 15.13 9.88 -13.64
C ILE A 291 16.45 10.33 -14.26
N GLY A 292 16.53 10.35 -15.60
CA GLY A 292 17.61 11.03 -16.30
C GLY A 292 17.67 12.54 -16.01
N PHE A 293 18.58 13.26 -16.67
CA PHE A 293 18.76 14.71 -16.48
C PHE A 293 17.71 15.58 -17.19
N PHE A 294 16.68 14.97 -17.76
CA PHE A 294 15.59 15.68 -18.43
C PHE A 294 14.79 16.52 -17.43
N GLN A 295 14.57 17.80 -17.74
CA GLN A 295 13.85 18.75 -16.88
C GLN A 295 14.38 18.79 -15.42
N ALA A 296 15.69 18.63 -15.22
CA ALA A 296 16.30 18.53 -13.90
C ALA A 296 15.84 19.61 -12.89
N GLY A 297 15.59 20.84 -13.36
CA GLY A 297 15.08 21.93 -12.51
C GLY A 297 13.73 21.64 -11.83
N LEU A 298 12.83 20.87 -12.44
CA LEU A 298 11.59 20.40 -11.81
C LEU A 298 11.91 19.40 -10.69
N PHE A 299 12.77 18.43 -10.97
CA PHE A 299 13.08 17.33 -10.06
C PHE A 299 13.94 17.78 -8.88
N TYR A 300 14.84 18.74 -9.06
CA TYR A 300 15.55 19.36 -7.93
C TYR A 300 14.60 20.01 -6.92
N LYS A 301 13.52 20.66 -7.39
CA LYS A 301 12.49 21.24 -6.49
C LYS A 301 11.71 20.17 -5.72
N LEU A 302 11.64 18.96 -6.26
CA LEU A 302 11.01 17.79 -5.61
C LEU A 302 12.00 17.02 -4.71
N GLY A 303 13.21 17.55 -4.50
CA GLY A 303 14.23 16.97 -3.63
C GLY A 303 15.05 15.86 -4.28
N PHE A 304 15.05 15.74 -5.61
CA PHE A 304 15.97 14.83 -6.29
C PHE A 304 17.40 15.37 -6.20
N GLN A 305 18.37 14.45 -6.11
CA GLN A 305 19.80 14.76 -6.05
C GLN A 305 20.57 13.92 -7.08
N ILE A 306 21.73 14.40 -7.50
CA ILE A 306 22.61 13.64 -8.40
C ILE A 306 23.19 12.46 -7.62
N ASN A 307 23.06 11.24 -8.16
CA ASN A 307 23.68 10.06 -7.57
C ASN A 307 24.42 9.25 -8.65
N ARG A 308 25.75 9.13 -8.48
CA ARG A 308 26.62 8.41 -9.43
C ARG A 308 26.30 6.93 -9.56
N LYS A 309 25.73 6.29 -8.52
CA LYS A 309 25.34 4.87 -8.55
C LYS A 309 24.23 4.60 -9.56
N PHE A 310 23.32 5.54 -9.76
CA PHE A 310 22.13 5.38 -10.59
C PHE A 310 22.24 6.05 -11.97
N GLY A 311 23.33 6.77 -12.24
CA GLY A 311 23.55 7.42 -13.54
C GLY A 311 22.59 8.59 -13.84
N GLY A 312 21.94 9.16 -12.81
CA GLY A 312 20.91 10.18 -12.98
C GLY A 312 20.54 10.92 -11.68
N LEU A 313 19.34 11.48 -11.67
CA LEU A 313 18.74 12.11 -10.50
C LEU A 313 17.97 11.07 -9.70
N VAL A 314 18.06 11.15 -8.37
CA VAL A 314 17.46 10.17 -7.45
C VAL A 314 16.77 10.90 -6.31
N LYS A 315 15.59 10.39 -5.94
CA LYS A 315 14.86 10.77 -4.73
C LYS A 315 14.63 9.53 -3.88
N GLU A 316 14.95 9.63 -2.60
CA GLU A 316 14.49 8.69 -1.59
C GLU A 316 13.02 9.04 -1.24
N LEU A 317 12.18 8.00 -1.18
CA LEU A 317 10.72 8.13 -1.10
C LEU A 317 10.18 8.23 0.32
#